data_AF-A0A815RKE4-F1
#
_entry.id   AF-A0A815RKE4-F1
#
_cell.length_a   1.000
_cell.length_b   1.000
_cell.length_c   1.000
_cell.angle_alpha   90.00
_cell.angle_beta   90.00
_cell.angle_gamma   90.00
#
_symmetry.space_group_name_H-M   'P 1'
#
loop_
_entity.id
_entity.type
_entity.pdbx_description
1 polymer ?
#
loop_
_entity_poly.entity_id
_entity_poly.type
_entity_poly.pdbx_seq_one_letter_code
_entity_poly.pdbx_strand_id
1 'polypeptide(L)'
;MKGAKQGGAQGFMKGLGKGFLGLVGRPASGVADLTSTSFKLIKKVATHEIIIHRIRHPRHIGRDGIVRPSIAHETLGKFIYDKFDESLHGENEGYIAHIESSITPPSLLFATTKQVIFLVEDPSSEGIFKVEWTLNYKDVKGDPTVKFNPNYIEFIIKETNAIGITKKDIIHARVIPYQTVAEARFIVDKIIETTKALEI
;
A
#
# COMPACT_ATOMS: atom_id res chain seq x y z
N MET A 1 9.80 -40.69 28.81
CA MET A 1 8.43 -40.12 28.99
C MET A 1 8.52 -38.64 28.63
N LYS A 2 8.03 -38.22 27.46
CA LYS A 2 6.68 -37.67 27.19
C LYS A 2 6.43 -36.29 27.84
N GLY A 3 6.19 -35.28 26.99
CA GLY A 3 5.58 -33.98 27.31
C GLY A 3 6.55 -32.80 27.13
N ALA A 4 6.32 -31.76 26.32
CA ALA A 4 5.20 -31.31 25.50
C ALA A 4 5.85 -30.40 24.42
N LYS A 5 5.60 -30.43 23.10
CA LYS A 5 4.34 -30.54 22.35
C LYS A 5 3.18 -29.81 23.03
N GLN A 6 3.32 -28.49 23.21
CA GLN A 6 2.24 -27.51 23.18
C GLN A 6 2.84 -26.11 23.43
N GLY A 7 2.67 -25.19 22.49
CA GLY A 7 3.03 -23.77 22.68
C GLY A 7 3.59 -23.03 21.46
N GLY A 8 3.91 -23.73 20.36
CA GLY A 8 4.59 -23.16 19.18
C GLY A 8 3.86 -22.09 18.35
N ALA A 9 2.70 -21.61 18.78
CA ALA A 9 1.96 -20.54 18.09
C ALA A 9 1.69 -19.31 18.99
N GLN A 10 1.91 -19.41 20.30
CA GLN A 10 1.54 -18.33 21.23
C GLN A 10 2.66 -17.28 21.41
N GLY A 11 3.88 -17.57 20.92
CA GLY A 11 5.04 -16.68 21.02
C GLY A 11 5.20 -15.67 19.87
N PHE A 12 4.73 -16.00 18.65
CA PHE A 12 4.94 -15.14 17.47
C PHE A 12 3.97 -13.94 17.40
N MET A 13 2.82 -14.01 18.08
CA MET A 13 1.85 -12.90 18.12
C MET A 13 2.14 -11.86 19.20
N LYS A 14 3.11 -12.09 20.10
CA LYS A 14 3.55 -11.06 21.06
C LYS A 14 4.59 -10.09 20.48
N GLY A 15 5.08 -10.32 19.26
CA GLY A 15 6.13 -9.53 18.60
C GLY A 15 5.66 -8.60 17.48
N LEU A 16 4.35 -8.35 17.32
CA LEU A 16 3.81 -7.40 16.32
C LEU A 16 3.86 -5.93 16.76
N GLY A 17 4.62 -5.63 17.82
CA GLY A 17 4.91 -4.26 18.25
C GLY A 17 6.39 -4.11 18.55
N LYS A 18 7.04 -3.15 17.87
CA LYS A 18 8.31 -2.48 18.21
C LYS A 18 9.62 -2.87 17.48
N GLY A 19 9.75 -2.61 16.17
CA GLY A 19 11.07 -2.41 15.52
C GLY A 19 10.96 -2.42 13.99
N PHE A 20 11.27 -1.38 13.21
CA PHE A 20 12.51 -0.59 13.11
C PHE A 20 13.80 -1.44 13.14
N LEU A 21 14.05 -2.19 12.06
CA LEU A 21 15.37 -2.61 11.56
C LEU A 21 15.17 -2.92 10.06
N GLY A 22 15.51 -2.02 9.12
CA GLY A 22 16.88 -1.78 8.63
C GLY A 22 17.30 -2.95 7.72
N LEU A 23 17.78 -2.81 6.48
CA LEU A 23 18.46 -1.73 5.79
C LEU A 23 18.60 -2.08 4.28
N VAL A 24 19.06 -1.09 3.51
CA VAL A 24 19.45 -1.08 2.08
C VAL A 24 18.30 -0.66 1.16
N GLY A 25 18.21 0.56 0.63
CA GLY A 25 19.11 1.70 0.69
C GLY A 25 18.78 2.65 -0.45
N ARG A 26 18.22 3.81 -0.12
CA ARG A 26 18.57 5.15 -0.65
C ARG A 26 17.58 6.21 -0.14
N PRO A 27 18.05 7.29 0.50
CA PRO A 27 17.29 8.52 0.56
C PRO A 27 17.42 9.18 -0.83
N ALA A 28 16.34 9.23 -1.61
CA ALA A 28 16.30 10.00 -2.84
C ALA A 28 15.40 11.22 -2.62
N SER A 29 16.03 12.28 -2.12
CA SER A 29 15.74 13.69 -2.40
C SER A 29 14.52 13.96 -3.30
N GLY A 30 13.41 14.39 -2.69
CA GLY A 30 12.29 15.03 -3.38
C GLY A 30 11.56 15.94 -2.40
N VAL A 31 11.81 17.24 -2.49
CA VAL A 31 11.21 18.29 -1.65
C VAL A 31 9.69 18.23 -1.68
N ALA A 32 9.07 17.85 -0.56
CA ALA A 32 7.65 18.10 -0.31
C ALA A 32 7.53 18.97 0.94
N ASP A 33 8.02 20.20 0.84
CA ASP A 33 7.43 21.28 1.62
C ASP A 33 6.09 21.63 0.94
N LEU A 34 5.02 20.94 1.33
CA LEU A 34 3.64 21.28 0.99
C LEU A 34 2.79 21.22 2.27
N THR A 35 3.12 22.16 3.16
CA THR A 35 2.18 22.97 3.95
C THR A 35 0.84 22.31 4.36
N SER A 36 0.73 22.01 5.66
CA SER A 36 -0.50 21.65 6.37
C SER A 36 -1.70 22.51 5.96
N THR A 37 -2.56 21.99 5.10
CA THR A 37 -3.83 22.66 4.76
C THR A 37 -4.95 21.64 4.88
N SER A 38 -5.53 21.48 6.08
CA SER A 38 -6.92 21.00 6.18
C SER A 38 -7.69 21.26 7.49
N PHE A 39 -7.11 21.42 8.69
CA PHE A 39 -7.98 21.36 9.91
C PHE A 39 -8.07 22.59 10.85
N LYS A 40 -7.50 23.78 10.53
CA LYS A 40 -7.64 24.98 11.39
C LYS A 40 -7.82 26.34 10.68
N LEU A 41 -8.66 26.44 9.64
CA LEU A 41 -8.83 27.71 8.90
C LEU A 41 -10.27 28.28 8.89
N ILE A 42 -11.03 28.16 9.99
CA ILE A 42 -12.29 28.92 10.17
C ILE A 42 -12.06 30.33 10.75
N LYS A 43 -10.82 30.78 10.98
CA LYS A 43 -10.59 32.18 11.36
C LYS A 43 -9.64 32.87 10.39
N LYS A 44 -10.23 33.79 9.63
CA LYS A 44 -9.63 35.03 9.09
C LYS A 44 -9.34 35.00 7.59
N VAL A 45 -10.38 35.26 6.78
CA VAL A 45 -10.20 35.79 5.43
C VAL A 45 -10.99 37.10 5.35
N ALA A 46 -10.27 38.17 5.72
CA ALA A 46 -10.56 39.55 5.39
C ALA A 46 -9.71 39.99 4.18
N THR A 47 -9.45 39.05 3.26
CA THR A 47 -8.74 39.29 2.00
C THR A 47 -9.65 38.77 0.89
N HIS A 48 -9.99 39.63 -0.06
CA HIS A 48 -11.00 39.42 -1.11
C HIS A 48 -10.61 38.37 -2.18
N GLU A 49 -9.89 37.32 -1.81
CA GLU A 49 -9.56 36.21 -2.71
C GLU A 49 -10.55 35.07 -2.48
N ILE A 50 -11.45 34.87 -3.45
CA ILE A 50 -12.35 33.72 -3.46
C ILE A 50 -11.48 32.49 -3.77
N ILE A 51 -11.06 31.78 -2.73
CA ILE A 51 -10.37 30.50 -2.88
C ILE A 51 -11.44 29.46 -3.28
N ILE A 52 -11.46 29.10 -4.56
CA ILE A 52 -12.38 28.08 -5.09
C ILE A 52 -11.82 26.71 -4.71
N HIS A 53 -12.42 26.05 -3.72
CA HIS A 53 -12.12 24.67 -3.38
C HIS A 53 -12.97 23.71 -4.24
N ARG A 54 -12.34 22.67 -4.80
CA ARG A 54 -13.07 21.62 -5.52
C ARG A 54 -13.94 20.83 -4.54
N ILE A 55 -15.24 20.72 -4.83
CA ILE A 55 -16.20 19.94 -4.02
C ILE A 55 -15.91 18.43 -4.12
N ARG A 56 -15.32 17.98 -5.23
CA ARG A 56 -15.00 16.57 -5.49
C ARG A 56 -13.65 16.43 -6.18
N HIS A 57 -12.94 15.35 -5.86
CA HIS A 57 -11.71 14.96 -6.57
C HIS A 57 -11.99 14.65 -8.06
N PRO A 58 -10.96 14.74 -8.94
CA PRO A 58 -11.09 14.36 -10.35
C PRO A 58 -11.42 12.88 -10.54
N ARG A 59 -12.32 12.58 -11.48
CA ARG A 59 -12.76 11.19 -11.76
C ARG A 59 -11.58 10.30 -12.15
N HIS A 60 -11.51 9.09 -11.58
CA HIS A 60 -10.63 8.04 -12.07
C HIS A 60 -11.14 7.50 -13.41
N ILE A 61 -10.28 7.50 -14.44
CA ILE A 61 -10.52 6.82 -15.71
C ILE A 61 -9.62 5.60 -15.73
N GLY A 62 -10.23 4.41 -15.82
CA GLY A 62 -9.52 3.15 -15.89
C GLY A 62 -8.75 2.99 -17.20
N ARG A 63 -7.96 1.93 -17.29
CA ARG A 63 -7.16 1.61 -18.49
C ARG A 63 -7.94 1.43 -19.77
N ASP A 64 -9.19 0.99 -19.65
CA ASP A 64 -10.07 0.80 -20.79
C ASP A 64 -10.51 2.11 -21.45
N GLY A 65 -10.21 3.26 -20.84
CA GLY A 65 -10.62 4.57 -21.32
C GLY A 65 -12.12 4.82 -21.21
N ILE A 66 -12.88 3.93 -20.56
CA ILE A 66 -14.33 4.03 -20.48
C ILE A 66 -14.72 4.96 -19.33
N VAL A 67 -15.54 5.97 -19.66
CA VAL A 67 -16.08 6.90 -18.65
C VAL A 67 -17.21 6.23 -17.88
N ARG A 68 -17.05 6.11 -16.56
CA ARG A 68 -18.04 5.55 -15.63
C ARG A 68 -18.59 6.60 -14.65
N PRO A 69 -19.73 6.33 -13.98
CA PRO A 69 -20.16 7.11 -12.83
C PRO A 69 -19.03 7.26 -11.80
N SER A 70 -18.91 8.44 -11.19
CA SER A 70 -17.83 8.72 -10.25
C SER A 70 -18.03 7.91 -8.97
N ILE A 71 -17.04 7.08 -8.63
CA ILE A 71 -16.99 6.36 -7.35
C ILE A 71 -16.08 7.14 -6.41
N ALA A 72 -16.60 7.57 -5.25
CA ALA A 72 -15.86 8.41 -4.31
C ALA A 72 -14.55 7.74 -3.85
N HIS A 73 -14.60 6.44 -3.58
CA HIS A 73 -13.44 5.62 -3.22
C HIS A 73 -12.33 5.70 -4.27
N GLU A 74 -12.61 5.36 -5.52
CA GLU A 74 -11.63 5.39 -6.61
C GLU A 74 -11.10 6.80 -6.88
N THR A 75 -11.95 7.81 -6.75
CA THR A 75 -11.61 9.21 -6.98
C THR A 75 -10.65 9.72 -5.89
N LEU A 76 -10.87 9.33 -4.63
CA LEU A 76 -9.96 9.59 -3.51
C LEU A 76 -8.64 8.82 -3.69
N GLY A 77 -8.73 7.53 -4.01
CA GLY A 77 -7.56 6.68 -4.25
C GLY A 77 -6.66 7.24 -5.35
N LYS A 78 -7.24 7.62 -6.50
CA LYS A 78 -6.51 8.26 -7.59
C LYS A 78 -5.89 9.60 -7.16
N PHE A 79 -6.61 10.40 -6.38
CA PHE A 79 -6.08 11.66 -5.86
C PHE A 79 -4.87 11.44 -4.94
N ILE A 80 -4.95 10.48 -4.01
CA ILE A 80 -3.82 10.12 -3.13
C ILE A 80 -2.65 9.58 -3.98
N TYR A 81 -2.96 8.72 -4.94
CA TYR A 81 -1.98 8.16 -5.87
C TYR A 81 -1.19 9.25 -6.60
N ASP A 82 -1.88 10.24 -7.17
CA ASP A 82 -1.25 11.35 -7.89
C ASP A 82 -0.42 12.29 -7.00
N LYS A 83 -0.46 12.13 -5.67
CA LYS A 83 0.19 13.01 -4.71
C LYS A 83 1.41 12.42 -4.04
N PHE A 84 1.55 11.09 -4.00
CA PHE A 84 2.77 10.49 -3.50
C PHE A 84 3.83 10.38 -4.61
N ASP A 85 5.06 10.06 -4.21
CA ASP A 85 6.29 10.01 -5.00
C ASP A 85 6.11 9.78 -6.52
N GLU A 86 6.32 10.85 -7.30
CA GLU A 86 6.21 10.83 -8.77
C GLU A 86 7.17 9.85 -9.43
N SER A 87 8.28 9.48 -8.77
CA SER A 87 9.23 8.50 -9.31
C SER A 87 8.62 7.09 -9.42
N LEU A 88 7.54 6.82 -8.67
CA LEU A 88 6.77 5.59 -8.74
C LEU A 88 5.79 5.56 -9.91
N HIS A 89 5.60 6.69 -10.61
CA HIS A 89 4.70 6.83 -11.76
C HIS A 89 5.45 6.67 -13.08
N GLY A 90 6.09 5.51 -13.26
CA GLY A 90 6.75 5.17 -14.52
C GLY A 90 5.78 5.10 -15.70
N GLU A 91 6.32 4.95 -16.92
CA GLU A 91 5.50 4.84 -18.13
C GLU A 91 4.46 3.72 -18.01
N ASN A 92 3.21 4.00 -18.37
CA ASN A 92 2.09 3.06 -18.24
C ASN A 92 1.82 2.56 -16.81
N GLU A 93 2.33 3.22 -15.77
CA GLU A 93 1.94 2.97 -14.39
C GLU A 93 0.66 3.73 -14.07
N GLY A 94 -0.23 3.10 -13.30
CA GLY A 94 -1.50 3.72 -12.95
C GLY A 94 -2.18 3.03 -11.79
N TYR A 95 -2.97 3.83 -11.08
CA TYR A 95 -3.87 3.40 -10.02
C TYR A 95 -4.87 2.35 -10.52
N ILE A 96 -5.07 1.26 -9.74
CA ILE A 96 -6.10 0.25 -9.99
C ILE A 96 -7.09 0.20 -8.82
N ALA A 97 -6.59 0.00 -7.60
CA ALA A 97 -7.41 -0.13 -6.41
C ALA A 97 -6.60 0.22 -5.16
N HIS A 98 -7.29 0.52 -4.06
CA HIS A 98 -6.66 0.61 -2.75
C HIS A 98 -7.59 0.12 -1.65
N ILE A 99 -7.00 -0.30 -0.53
CA ILE A 99 -7.70 -0.63 0.72
C ILE A 99 -6.97 -0.03 1.92
N GLU A 100 -7.70 0.17 3.00
CA GLU A 100 -7.14 0.50 4.31
C GLU A 100 -6.65 -0.76 5.02
N SER A 101 -5.46 -0.67 5.60
CA SER A 101 -4.92 -1.71 6.48
C SER A 101 -5.49 -1.53 7.89
N SER A 102 -5.57 -2.61 8.65
CA SER A 102 -6.11 -2.59 10.02
C SER A 102 -5.07 -2.24 11.10
N ILE A 103 -3.91 -1.71 10.72
CA ILE A 103 -2.82 -1.38 11.65
C ILE A 103 -2.80 0.10 11.99
N THR A 104 -2.12 0.42 13.09
CA THR A 104 -1.81 1.79 13.50
C THR A 104 -0.29 2.04 13.38
N PRO A 105 0.14 3.20 12.84
CA PRO A 105 -0.68 4.30 12.31
C PRO A 105 -1.45 3.90 11.04
N PRO A 106 -2.50 4.66 10.66
CA PRO A 106 -3.29 4.39 9.46
C PRO A 106 -2.40 4.16 8.24
N SER A 107 -2.76 3.16 7.44
CA SER A 107 -1.96 2.76 6.30
C SER A 107 -2.84 2.26 5.16
N LEU A 108 -2.35 2.46 3.95
CA LEU A 108 -3.07 2.16 2.71
C LEU A 108 -2.25 1.19 1.87
N LEU A 109 -2.91 0.16 1.38
CA LEU A 109 -2.38 -0.73 0.38
C LEU A 109 -2.90 -0.33 -0.99
N PHE A 110 -2.01 0.06 -1.88
CA PHE A 110 -2.32 0.37 -3.27
C PHE A 110 -1.94 -0.80 -4.18
N ALA A 111 -2.91 -1.24 -4.98
CA ALA A 111 -2.65 -2.02 -6.17
C ALA A 111 -2.54 -1.06 -7.36
N THR A 112 -1.42 -1.14 -8.06
CA THR A 112 -1.17 -0.36 -9.26
C THR A 112 -1.03 -1.30 -10.43
N THR A 113 -0.39 -0.87 -11.50
CA THR A 113 -0.30 -1.66 -12.72
C THR A 113 0.80 -2.68 -12.65
N LYS A 114 1.97 -2.27 -12.16
CA LYS A 114 3.16 -3.14 -12.15
C LYS A 114 3.58 -3.53 -10.74
N GLN A 115 3.03 -2.88 -9.72
CA GLN A 115 3.48 -3.03 -8.36
C GLN A 115 2.35 -2.89 -7.34
N VAL A 116 2.69 -3.26 -6.11
CA VAL A 116 1.94 -2.98 -4.91
C VAL A 116 2.72 -1.93 -4.14
N ILE A 117 2.03 -0.92 -3.61
CA ILE A 117 2.64 0.17 -2.85
C ILE A 117 1.98 0.21 -1.48
N PHE A 118 2.78 0.18 -0.42
CA PHE A 118 2.29 0.28 0.94
C PHE A 118 2.64 1.65 1.51
N LEU A 119 1.60 2.41 1.86
CA LEU A 119 1.71 3.73 2.44
C LEU A 119 1.39 3.68 3.92
N VAL A 120 2.15 4.42 4.71
CA VAL A 120 1.94 4.55 6.16
C VAL A 120 1.86 6.03 6.49
N GLU A 121 0.85 6.41 7.26
CA GLU A 121 0.70 7.78 7.75
C GLU A 121 1.85 8.15 8.69
N ASP A 122 2.42 9.34 8.50
CA ASP A 122 3.44 9.89 9.40
C ASP A 122 2.82 10.16 10.77
N PRO A 123 3.30 9.50 11.84
CA PRO A 123 2.80 9.75 13.20
C PRO A 123 2.92 11.21 13.64
N SER A 124 3.80 11.98 13.01
CA SER A 124 4.06 13.39 13.31
C SER A 124 3.23 14.34 12.47
N SER A 125 2.51 13.86 11.45
CA SER A 125 1.76 14.69 10.50
C SER A 125 0.53 13.97 9.97
N GLU A 126 -0.60 14.23 10.63
CA GLU A 126 -1.91 13.69 10.25
C GLU A 126 -2.26 14.06 8.80
N GLY A 127 -2.71 13.06 8.03
CA GLY A 127 -3.03 13.12 6.62
C GLY A 127 -1.83 13.01 5.68
N ILE A 128 -0.60 12.95 6.19
CA ILE A 128 0.61 12.80 5.36
C ILE A 128 1.02 11.34 5.33
N PHE A 129 0.92 10.72 4.15
CA PHE A 129 1.34 9.35 3.93
C PHE A 129 2.74 9.30 3.32
N LYS A 130 3.55 8.35 3.79
CA LYS A 130 4.87 8.03 3.26
C LYS A 130 4.86 6.63 2.66
N VAL A 131 5.63 6.45 1.59
CA VAL A 131 5.88 5.12 1.02
C VAL A 131 6.77 4.34 1.97
N GLU A 132 6.23 3.29 2.58
CA GLU A 132 6.98 2.40 3.48
C GLU A 132 7.75 1.35 2.66
N TRP A 133 7.09 0.76 1.65
CA TRP A 133 7.74 -0.14 0.70
C TRP A 133 6.91 -0.27 -0.58
N THR A 134 7.59 -0.75 -1.64
CA THR A 134 6.97 -1.14 -2.90
C THR A 134 7.35 -2.57 -3.25
N LEU A 135 6.51 -3.27 -4.01
CA LEU A 135 6.75 -4.63 -4.45
C LEU A 135 6.26 -4.80 -5.88
N ASN A 136 7.18 -5.03 -6.83
CA ASN A 136 6.81 -5.30 -8.21
C ASN A 136 6.15 -6.68 -8.33
N TYR A 137 5.11 -6.79 -9.15
CA TYR A 137 4.43 -8.07 -9.42
C TYR A 137 5.39 -9.13 -9.97
N LYS A 138 6.41 -8.71 -10.72
CA LYS A 138 7.47 -9.59 -11.25
C LYS A 138 8.20 -10.36 -10.16
N ASP A 139 8.38 -9.73 -9.00
CA ASP A 139 9.10 -10.29 -7.85
C ASP A 139 8.19 -11.12 -6.95
N VAL A 140 6.88 -11.12 -7.18
CA VAL A 140 5.92 -11.95 -6.43
C VAL A 140 5.90 -13.37 -7.01
N LYS A 141 5.99 -14.37 -6.13
CA LYS A 141 5.89 -15.79 -6.43
C LYS A 141 4.42 -16.23 -6.29
N GLY A 142 3.76 -16.40 -7.44
CA GLY A 142 2.36 -16.79 -7.49
C GLY A 142 1.41 -15.66 -7.06
N ASP A 143 0.15 -16.02 -6.81
CA ASP A 143 -0.88 -15.04 -6.45
C ASP A 143 -0.84 -14.70 -4.95
N PRO A 144 -1.15 -13.44 -4.57
CA PRO A 144 -1.31 -13.08 -3.16
C PRO A 144 -2.49 -13.85 -2.55
N THR A 145 -2.34 -14.28 -1.30
CA THR A 145 -3.36 -15.09 -0.63
C THR A 145 -3.97 -14.39 0.57
N VAL A 146 -5.28 -14.47 0.71
CA VAL A 146 -6.01 -13.96 1.88
C VAL A 146 -5.99 -15.04 2.97
N LYS A 147 -5.39 -14.72 4.11
CA LYS A 147 -5.32 -15.60 5.29
C LYS A 147 -6.29 -15.13 6.36
N PHE A 148 -6.84 -16.11 7.07
CA PHE A 148 -7.79 -15.92 8.16
C PHE A 148 -7.14 -16.41 9.46
N ASN A 149 -7.40 -15.71 10.56
CA ASN A 149 -6.94 -16.08 11.91
C ASN A 149 -5.41 -16.26 12.03
N PRO A 150 -4.60 -15.18 11.97
CA PRO A 150 -5.01 -13.77 11.89
C PRO A 150 -5.39 -13.33 10.46
N ASN A 151 -6.10 -12.21 10.36
CA ASN A 151 -6.58 -11.66 9.08
C ASN A 151 -5.46 -10.85 8.41
N TYR A 152 -4.88 -11.38 7.33
CA TYR A 152 -3.87 -10.67 6.53
C TYR A 152 -3.81 -11.15 5.08
N ILE A 153 -3.33 -10.29 4.19
CA ILE A 153 -2.93 -10.63 2.81
C ILE A 153 -1.46 -11.00 2.83
N GLU A 154 -1.10 -12.13 2.24
CA GLU A 154 0.27 -12.62 2.15
C GLU A 154 0.79 -12.52 0.71
N PHE A 155 1.93 -11.84 0.54
CA PHE A 155 2.70 -11.79 -0.70
C PHE A 155 3.98 -12.60 -0.51
N ILE A 156 4.14 -13.65 -1.31
CA ILE A 156 5.35 -14.48 -1.32
C ILE A 156 6.33 -13.87 -2.32
N ILE A 157 7.56 -13.57 -1.92
CA ILE A 157 8.55 -12.93 -2.80
C ILE A 157 9.52 -13.98 -3.36
N LYS A 158 9.85 -13.88 -4.66
CA LYS A 158 10.88 -14.67 -5.34
C LYS A 158 12.26 -14.24 -4.85
N GLU A 159 13.11 -15.20 -4.52
CA GLU A 159 14.50 -14.91 -4.14
C GLU A 159 15.33 -14.58 -5.40
N THR A 160 16.01 -13.44 -5.40
CA THR A 160 17.12 -13.18 -6.33
C THR A 160 18.39 -13.78 -5.75
N ASN A 161 18.90 -14.83 -6.41
CA ASN A 161 20.13 -15.52 -6.02
C ASN A 161 21.27 -14.53 -5.73
N ALA A 162 21.67 -14.41 -4.46
CA ALA A 162 23.00 -13.91 -4.12
C ALA A 162 24.02 -15.01 -4.46
N ILE A 163 25.04 -14.62 -5.21
CA ILE A 163 26.11 -15.51 -5.69
C ILE A 163 26.89 -16.02 -4.47
N GLY A 164 26.79 -17.34 -4.24
CA GLY A 164 27.68 -18.09 -3.35
C GLY A 164 27.19 -18.20 -1.90
N ILE A 165 27.15 -19.46 -1.43
CA ILE A 165 27.06 -19.93 -0.04
C ILE A 165 25.64 -20.34 0.42
N THR A 166 25.38 -21.65 0.29
CA THR A 166 24.35 -22.49 0.94
C THR A 166 22.88 -22.10 0.77
N LYS A 167 22.21 -22.80 -0.16
CA LYS A 167 20.76 -22.80 -0.37
C LYS A 167 20.00 -23.35 0.85
N LYS A 168 19.42 -22.45 1.63
CA LYS A 168 18.07 -22.62 2.16
C LYS A 168 17.26 -21.54 1.48
N ASP A 169 16.25 -21.90 0.69
CA ASP A 169 15.37 -20.93 0.05
C ASP A 169 14.70 -20.10 1.17
N ILE A 170 15.16 -18.86 1.39
CA ILE A 170 14.55 -17.97 2.38
C ILE A 170 13.42 -17.25 1.67
N ILE A 171 12.23 -17.83 1.75
CA ILE A 171 11.00 -17.20 1.27
C ILE A 171 10.68 -16.03 2.19
N HIS A 172 10.89 -14.80 1.72
CA HIS A 172 10.41 -13.61 2.41
C HIS A 172 8.93 -13.37 2.06
N ALA A 173 8.08 -13.32 3.07
CA ALA A 173 6.66 -12.99 2.93
C ALA A 173 6.40 -11.57 3.44
N ARG A 174 5.66 -10.77 2.67
CA ARG A 174 5.07 -9.52 3.14
C ARG A 174 3.62 -9.79 3.54
N VAL A 175 3.26 -9.36 4.75
CA VAL A 175 1.91 -9.54 5.30
C VAL A 175 1.26 -8.20 5.54
N ILE A 176 0.00 -8.07 5.13
CA ILE A 176 -0.78 -6.83 5.31
C ILE A 176 -2.08 -7.17 6.01
N PRO A 177 -2.25 -6.74 7.26
CA PRO A 177 -3.51 -6.88 7.97
C PRO A 177 -4.63 -6.11 7.27
N TYR A 178 -5.84 -6.68 7.23
CA TYR A 178 -6.99 -6.06 6.59
C TYR A 178 -8.17 -5.96 7.57
N GLN A 179 -9.06 -5.00 7.34
CA GLN A 179 -10.25 -4.81 8.17
C GLN A 179 -11.32 -5.85 7.83
N THR A 180 -11.71 -5.94 6.56
CA THR A 180 -12.74 -6.88 6.10
C THR A 180 -12.24 -7.87 5.05
N VAL A 181 -12.81 -9.08 5.06
CA VAL A 181 -12.50 -10.11 4.05
C VAL A 181 -12.91 -9.67 2.65
N ALA A 182 -13.99 -8.89 2.53
CA ALA A 182 -14.49 -8.38 1.26
C ALA A 182 -13.47 -7.43 0.60
N GLU A 183 -12.88 -6.50 1.36
CA GLU A 183 -11.83 -5.61 0.85
C GLU A 183 -10.55 -6.37 0.47
N ALA A 184 -10.15 -7.32 1.30
CA ALA A 184 -8.98 -8.15 1.04
C ALA A 184 -9.13 -8.95 -0.25
N ARG A 185 -10.29 -9.57 -0.47
CA ARG A 185 -10.59 -10.27 -1.72
C ARG A 185 -10.67 -9.31 -2.90
N PHE A 186 -11.35 -8.17 -2.73
CA PHE A 186 -11.47 -7.15 -3.76
C PHE A 186 -10.11 -6.71 -4.30
N ILE A 187 -9.15 -6.38 -3.42
CA ILE A 187 -7.82 -5.95 -3.89
C ILE A 187 -6.99 -7.09 -4.46
N VAL A 188 -7.08 -8.30 -3.89
CA VAL A 188 -6.38 -9.49 -4.41
C VAL A 188 -6.88 -9.84 -5.81
N ASP A 189 -8.20 -9.83 -6.03
CA ASP A 189 -8.80 -10.10 -7.33
C ASP A 189 -8.32 -9.06 -8.37
N LYS A 190 -8.26 -7.78 -7.98
CA LYS A 190 -7.72 -6.71 -8.84
C LYS A 190 -6.24 -6.91 -9.17
N ILE A 191 -5.43 -7.35 -8.21
CA ILE A 191 -4.01 -7.66 -8.43
C ILE A 191 -3.86 -8.84 -9.40
N ILE A 192 -4.65 -9.90 -9.22
CA ILE A 192 -4.61 -11.09 -10.08
C ILE A 192 -5.06 -10.75 -11.50
N GLU A 193 -6.17 -10.01 -11.65
CA GLU A 193 -6.65 -9.51 -12.96
C GLU A 193 -5.57 -8.70 -13.68
N THR A 194 -4.92 -7.79 -12.95
CA THR A 194 -3.86 -6.93 -13.49
C THR A 194 -2.62 -7.72 -13.87
N THR A 195 -2.20 -8.67 -13.04
CA THR A 195 -1.00 -9.48 -13.30
C THR A 195 -1.20 -10.39 -14.51
N LYS A 196 -2.37 -11.01 -14.64
CA LYS A 196 -2.73 -11.83 -15.82
C LYS A 196 -2.73 -11.00 -17.11
N ALA A 197 -3.14 -9.74 -17.05
CA ALA A 197 -3.11 -8.85 -18.21
C ALA A 197 -1.68 -8.45 -18.63
N LEU A 198 -0.67 -8.61 -17.76
CA LEU A 198 0.74 -8.34 -18.07
C LEU A 198 1.49 -9.55 -18.66
N GLU A 199 0.94 -10.76 -18.56
CA GLU A 199 1.56 -11.99 -19.09
C GLU A 199 1.22 -12.25 -20.57
N ILE A 200 0.43 -11.37 -21.19
CA ILE A 200 0.04 -11.38 -22.61
C ILE A 200 0.96 -10.42 -23.39
#